data_AF-A0A7J9QEZ8-F1
#
_entry.id   AF-A0A7J9QEZ8-F1
#
_cell.length_a   1.000
_cell.length_b   1.000
_cell.length_c   1.000
_cell.angle_alpha   90.00
_cell.angle_beta   90.00
_cell.angle_gamma   90.00
#
_symmetry.space_group_name_H-M   'P 1'
#
loop_
_entity.id
_entity.type
_entity.pdbx_description
1 polymer ?
#
loop_
_entity_poly.entity_id
_entity_poly.type
_entity_poly.pdbx_seq_one_letter_code
_entity_poly.pdbx_strand_id
1 'polypeptide(L)' 'MMIDISKIAIPQNPGIYLMKDSDDKIIYIGKAKNLKNRVRSYFNKNQNYKTQK' A
#
# COMPACT_ATOMS: atom_id res chain seq x y z
N MET A 1 -8.55 -13.49 -4.66
CA MET A 1 -7.53 -14.13 -3.80
C MET A 1 -7.25 -13.21 -2.62
N MET A 2 -7.41 -13.66 -1.38
CA MET A 2 -7.15 -12.83 -0.19
C MET A 2 -5.64 -12.84 0.08
N ILE A 3 -4.93 -11.80 -0.35
CA ILE A 3 -3.51 -11.64 -0.01
C ILE A 3 -3.46 -11.15 1.44
N ASP A 4 -2.99 -12.01 2.33
CA ASP A 4 -2.70 -11.63 3.71
C ASP A 4 -1.35 -10.90 3.79
N ILE A 5 -1.40 -9.60 3.51
CA ILE A 5 -0.26 -8.68 3.59
C ILE A 5 0.34 -8.57 5.00
N SER A 6 -0.30 -9.12 6.03
CA SER A 6 0.28 -9.14 7.38
C SER A 6 1.48 -10.10 7.51
N LYS A 7 1.55 -11.11 6.63
CA LYS A 7 2.63 -12.10 6.58
C LYS A 7 3.85 -11.65 5.76
N ILE A 8 3.72 -10.56 5.01
CA ILE A 8 4.82 -10.00 4.21
C ILE A 8 5.65 -9.06 5.08
N ALA A 9 6.97 -9.27 5.10
CA ALA A 9 7.89 -8.38 5.77
C ALA A 9 8.03 -7.07 4.96
N ILE A 10 7.30 -6.04 5.38
CA ILE A 10 7.38 -4.70 4.79
C ILE A 10 8.16 -3.78 5.74
N PRO A 11 9.17 -3.05 5.25
CA PRO A 11 9.97 -2.16 6.08
C PRO A 11 9.13 -1.05 6.73
N GLN A 12 9.49 -0.65 7.95
CA GLN A 12 8.87 0.47 8.67
C GLN A 12 9.56 1.81 8.42
N ASN A 13 10.42 1.87 7.43
CA ASN A 13 11.26 3.02 7.13
C ASN A 13 10.62 3.89 6.03
N PRO A 14 11.09 5.13 5.85
CA PRO A 14 10.73 5.94 4.70
C PRO A 14 11.17 5.30 3.39
N GLY A 15 10.40 5.51 2.33
CA GLY A 15 10.78 5.05 1.01
C GLY A 15 9.69 5.24 -0.03
N ILE A 16 9.91 4.61 -1.17
CA ILE A 16 9.03 4.62 -2.33
C ILE A 16 8.49 3.20 -2.54
N TYR A 17 7.22 3.08 -2.90
CA TYR A 17 6.59 1.82 -3.32
C TYR A 17 5.97 1.99 -4.70
N LEU A 18 5.91 0.87 -5.43
CA LEU A 18 5.28 0.76 -6.73
C LEU A 18 4.10 -0.18 -6.62
N MET A 19 2.96 0.21 -7.20
CA MET A 19 1.87 -0.71 -7.47
C MET A 19 1.92 -1.07 -8.95
N LYS A 20 1.78 -2.35 -9.20
CA LYS A 20 1.76 -2.91 -10.54
C LYS A 20 0.43 -3.61 -10.78
N ASP A 21 -0.01 -3.63 -12.03
CA ASP A 21 -1.15 -4.45 -12.45
C ASP A 21 -0.76 -5.93 -12.61
N SER A 22 -1.69 -6.74 -13.15
CA SER A 22 -1.46 -8.15 -13.41
C SER A 22 -0.38 -8.43 -14.46
N ASP A 23 -0.08 -7.46 -15.31
CA ASP A 23 0.89 -7.56 -16.41
C ASP A 23 2.26 -6.95 -16.01
N ASP A 24 2.49 -6.77 -14.71
CA ASP A 24 3.69 -6.16 -14.11
C ASP A 24 3.95 -4.69 -14.54
N LYS A 25 2.95 -4.03 -15.14
CA LYS A 25 3.06 -2.61 -15.51
C LYS A 25 2.84 -1.74 -14.29
N ILE A 26 3.73 -0.77 -14.10
CA ILE A 26 3.61 0.21 -12.99
C ILE A 26 2.41 1.10 -13.25
N ILE A 27 1.43 1.05 -12.34
CA ILE A 27 0.21 1.86 -12.41
C ILE A 27 0.20 3.00 -11.40
N TYR A 28 1.01 2.91 -10.34
CA TYR A 28 1.11 3.95 -9.32
C TYR A 28 2.47 3.90 -8.61
N ILE A 29 3.01 5.09 -8.30
CA ILE A 29 4.21 5.25 -7.49
C ILE A 29 3.85 6.16 -6.32
N GLY A 30 4.15 5.73 -5.10
CA GLY A 30 3.91 6.51 -3.90
C GLY A 30 5.14 6.58 -3.01
N LYS A 31 5.29 7.68 -2.28
CA LYS A 31 6.26 7.82 -1.19
C LYS A 31 5.57 7.71 0.17
N ALA A 32 6.27 7.20 1.17
CA ALA A 32 5.77 7.15 2.54
C ALA A 32 6.90 7.37 3.55
N LYS A 33 6.56 7.92 4.72
CA LYS A 33 7.46 7.96 5.88
C LYS A 33 7.60 6.58 6.54
N ASN A 34 6.59 5.71 6.37
CA ASN A 34 6.57 4.34 6.84
C ASN A 34 5.87 3.48 5.78
N LEU A 35 6.63 2.64 5.08
CA LEU A 35 6.10 1.82 3.99
C LEU A 35 5.07 0.79 4.48
N LYS A 36 5.32 0.11 5.61
CA LYS A 36 4.39 -0.88 6.19
C LYS A 36 2.99 -0.32 6.42
N ASN A 37 2.88 0.85 7.05
CA ASN A 37 1.58 1.47 7.32
C ASN A 37 0.89 1.91 6.03
N ARG A 38 1.64 2.48 5.09
CA ARG A 38 1.08 2.96 3.83
C ARG A 38 0.54 1.81 2.99
N VAL A 39 1.32 0.74 2.80
CA VAL A 39 0.89 -0.44 2.05
C VAL A 39 -0.33 -1.08 2.71
N ARG A 40 -0.34 -1.25 4.04
CA ARG A 40 -1.49 -1.78 4.80
C ARG A 40 -2.80 -1.02 4.56
N SER A 41 -2.74 0.31 4.41
CA SER A 41 -3.95 1.13 4.23
C SER A 41 -4.74 0.78 2.96
N TYR A 42 -4.10 0.27 1.92
CA TYR A 42 -4.77 -0.12 0.67
C TYR A 42 -5.52 -1.45 0.77
N PHE A 43 -5.09 -2.35 1.66
CA PHE A 43 -5.62 -3.70 1.77
C PHE A 43 -6.52 -3.89 3.00
N ASN A 44 -6.61 -2.88 3.86
CA ASN A 44 -7.55 -2.84 4.98
C ASN A 44 -8.94 -2.37 4.47
N LYS A 45 -9.94 -3.25 4.51
CA LYS A 45 -11.32 -3.02 4.02
C LYS A 45 -12.10 -1.84 4.65
N ASN A 46 -11.60 -1.20 5.71
CA ASN A 46 -12.35 -0.21 6.51
C ASN A 46 -11.86 1.24 6.37
N GLN A 47 -11.33 1.63 5.20
CA GLN A 47 -10.99 3.04 4.98
C GLN A 47 -12.23 3.81 4.54
N ASN A 48 -12.87 4.49 5.50
CA ASN A 48 -13.75 5.61 5.21
C ASN A 48 -12.99 6.57 4.28
N TYR A 49 -13.42 6.69 3.02
CA TYR A 49 -12.81 7.59 2.04
C TYR A 49 -13.00 9.04 2.50
N LYS A 50 -12.13 9.50 3.40
CA LYS A 50 -12.17 10.87 3.89
C LYS A 50 -11.59 11.80 2.84
N THR A 51 -12.47 12.38 2.05
CA THR A 51 -12.33 13.78 1.66
C THR A 51 -13.31 14.55 2.54
N GLN A 52 -12.80 15.18 3.60
CA GLN A 52 -13.51 16.31 4.20
C GLN A 52 -12.88 17.58 3.64
N LYS A 53 -13.78 18.48 3.24
CA LYS A 53 -13.57 19.67 2.41
C LYS A 53 -12.68 20.70 3.11
#